data_AF-A0A1W6P0I2-F1
#
_entry.id   AF-A0A1W6P0I2-F1
#
_cell.length_a   1.000
_cell.length_b   1.000
_cell.length_c   1.000
_cell.angle_alpha   90.00
_cell.angle_beta   90.00
_cell.angle_gamma   90.00
#
_symmetry.space_group_name_H-M   'P 1'
#
loop_
_entity.id
_entity.type
_entity.pdbx_description
1 polymer ?
#
loop_
_entity_poly.entity_id
_entity_poly.type
_entity_poly.pdbx_seq_one_letter_code
_entity_poly.pdbx_strand_id
1 'polypeptide(L)'
;MPVTDLATEKPDLATLALRFDNVSMQYPDGTVALQDVDLTIRRGEFVSVVGPSGCGKSTLLKLASGLEEHTGGEIRVDRSNLGYTFQDATLLPWRTVLPNVELLMELRGVPPEERRKIALEQIELVGLKGFENHYPKRLSGGMKMRASLARSLALNPAVFMFDEPFGALDEITRERLNDELIALYLRNGFTGMFITHSIPEAVYMSSRVIVMSRRPGRIIADFDIPFAYPRQPELRYDPEFSRIAGEVSVALRHAIED
;
A
#
# COMPACT_ATOMS: atom_id res chain seq x y z
N MET A 1 26.75 6.53 -31.42
CA MET A 1 26.45 7.31 -30.20
C MET A 1 26.62 6.38 -29.03
N PRO A 2 27.46 6.70 -28.02
CA PRO A 2 27.76 5.76 -26.96
C PRO A 2 26.54 5.59 -26.05
N VAL A 3 26.29 4.34 -25.69
CA VAL A 3 25.29 3.90 -24.73
C VAL A 3 25.79 4.37 -23.36
N THR A 4 25.06 5.28 -22.72
CA THR A 4 25.41 5.76 -21.39
C THR A 4 25.16 4.65 -20.38
N ASP A 5 26.24 4.23 -19.73
CA ASP A 5 26.28 3.27 -18.63
C ASP A 5 25.27 3.67 -17.54
N LEU A 6 24.28 2.80 -17.30
CA LEU A 6 23.39 2.88 -16.13
C LEU A 6 24.20 2.44 -14.91
N ALA A 7 25.06 3.34 -14.42
CA ALA A 7 25.72 3.17 -13.15
C ALA A 7 24.64 3.03 -12.06
N THR A 8 24.52 1.83 -11.51
CA THR A 8 23.71 1.52 -10.33
C THR A 8 24.32 2.23 -9.13
N GLU A 9 23.94 3.50 -8.92
CA GLU A 9 24.18 4.16 -7.65
C GLU A 9 23.52 3.31 -6.55
N LYS A 10 24.35 2.72 -5.68
CA LYS A 10 23.87 2.09 -4.47
C LYS A 10 23.13 3.16 -3.67
N PRO A 11 21.82 3.00 -3.41
CA PRO A 11 21.06 3.99 -2.67
C PRO A 11 21.68 4.16 -1.29
N ASP A 12 21.80 5.40 -0.84
CA ASP A 12 22.24 5.72 0.51
C ASP A 12 21.31 5.00 1.51
N LEU A 13 21.88 4.07 2.28
CA LEU A 13 21.20 3.25 3.27
C LEU A 13 20.45 4.09 4.31
N ALA A 14 20.89 5.34 4.56
CA ALA A 14 20.20 6.25 5.47
C ALA A 14 18.80 6.64 4.95
N THR A 15 18.61 6.66 3.63
CA THR A 15 17.36 7.04 2.95
C THR A 15 16.51 5.85 2.52
N LEU A 16 16.97 4.61 2.74
CA LEU A 16 16.28 3.42 2.27
C LEU A 16 15.15 3.01 3.23
N ALA A 17 13.95 2.77 2.67
CA ALA A 17 12.83 2.18 3.42
C ALA A 17 12.58 0.72 3.04
N LEU A 18 12.59 0.41 1.73
CA LEU A 18 12.41 -0.95 1.21
C LEU A 18 13.23 -1.14 -0.07
N ARG A 19 13.97 -2.24 -0.14
CA ARG A 19 14.64 -2.69 -1.37
C ARG A 19 14.36 -4.16 -1.65
N PHE A 20 13.94 -4.44 -2.87
CA PHE A 20 14.04 -5.73 -3.53
C PHE A 20 15.26 -5.70 -4.45
N ASP A 21 16.16 -6.66 -4.27
CA ASP A 21 17.40 -6.82 -5.03
C ASP A 21 17.33 -8.18 -5.75
N ASN A 22 16.94 -8.15 -7.02
CA ASN A 22 16.77 -9.30 -7.90
C ASN A 22 15.91 -10.43 -7.29
N VAL A 23 14.78 -10.07 -6.68
CA VAL A 23 13.96 -10.99 -5.88
C VAL A 23 13.11 -11.90 -6.75
N SER A 24 13.09 -13.19 -6.40
CA SER A 24 12.27 -14.20 -7.06
C SER A 24 11.46 -14.99 -6.05
N MET A 25 10.28 -15.45 -6.47
CA MET A 25 9.38 -16.26 -5.64
C MET A 25 8.74 -17.37 -6.46
N GLN A 26 9.01 -18.61 -6.07
CA GLN A 26 8.36 -19.81 -6.60
C GLN A 26 7.65 -20.56 -5.48
N TYR A 27 6.35 -20.83 -5.66
CA TYR A 27 5.58 -21.62 -4.72
C TYR A 27 5.93 -23.12 -4.82
N PRO A 28 5.67 -23.93 -3.77
CA PRO A 28 5.98 -25.36 -3.76
C PRO A 28 5.31 -26.19 -4.88
N ASP A 29 4.21 -25.69 -5.44
CA ASP A 29 3.50 -26.28 -6.59
C ASP A 29 4.20 -26.02 -7.94
N GLY A 30 5.34 -25.32 -7.92
CA GLY A 30 6.11 -24.94 -9.09
C GLY A 30 5.71 -23.59 -9.69
N THR A 31 4.66 -22.93 -9.18
CA THR A 31 4.18 -21.64 -9.69
C THR A 31 5.20 -20.54 -9.43
N VAL A 32 5.78 -19.96 -10.49
CA VAL A 32 6.64 -18.77 -10.38
C VAL A 32 5.78 -17.52 -10.24
N ALA A 33 5.74 -16.96 -9.04
CA ALA A 33 4.95 -15.78 -8.71
C ALA A 33 5.66 -14.48 -9.08
N LEU A 34 6.94 -14.38 -8.76
CA LEU A 34 7.80 -13.22 -9.03
C LEU A 34 9.13 -13.69 -9.63
N GLN A 35 9.67 -12.90 -10.54
CA GLN A 35 10.94 -13.18 -11.18
C GLN A 35 11.75 -11.89 -11.35
N ASP A 36 13.01 -11.91 -10.90
CA ASP A 36 13.98 -10.83 -11.08
C ASP A 36 13.45 -9.43 -10.72
N VAL A 37 12.81 -9.30 -9.55
CA VAL A 37 12.18 -8.04 -9.13
C VAL A 37 13.21 -7.13 -8.47
N ASP A 38 13.46 -5.98 -9.09
CA ASP A 38 14.25 -4.87 -8.56
C ASP A 38 13.37 -3.65 -8.28
N LEU A 39 13.27 -3.27 -7.00
CA LEU A 39 12.47 -2.12 -6.58
C LEU A 39 13.13 -1.46 -5.38
N THR A 40 13.28 -0.13 -5.44
CA THR A 40 13.72 0.68 -4.30
C THR A 40 12.66 1.72 -3.98
N ILE A 41 12.26 1.75 -2.70
CA ILE A 41 11.39 2.77 -2.11
C ILE A 41 12.20 3.50 -1.03
N ARG A 42 12.30 4.82 -1.16
CA ARG A 42 13.01 5.68 -0.20
C ARG A 42 12.09 6.08 0.95
N ARG A 43 12.69 6.49 2.07
CA ARG A 43 11.97 7.00 3.23
C ARG A 43 11.14 8.21 2.84
N GLY A 44 9.86 8.17 3.20
CA GLY A 44 8.91 9.23 2.88
C GLY A 44 8.45 9.22 1.42
N GLU A 45 8.71 8.18 0.63
CA GLU A 45 8.03 7.99 -0.65
C GLU A 45 6.69 7.28 -0.45
N PHE A 46 5.71 7.62 -1.29
CA PHE A 46 4.46 6.89 -1.41
C PHE A 46 4.41 6.30 -2.82
N VAL A 47 4.58 4.98 -2.92
CA VAL A 47 4.73 4.26 -4.19
C VAL A 47 3.54 3.33 -4.41
N SER A 48 2.87 3.49 -5.55
CA SER A 48 1.80 2.59 -5.97
C SER A 48 2.36 1.46 -6.83
N VAL A 49 1.82 0.26 -6.67
CA VAL A 49 2.08 -0.88 -7.56
C VAL A 49 0.76 -1.31 -8.21
N VAL A 50 0.72 -1.23 -9.54
CA VAL A 50 -0.42 -1.64 -10.36
C VAL A 50 -0.01 -2.81 -11.26
N GLY A 51 -0.98 -3.63 -11.65
CA GLY A 51 -0.71 -4.82 -12.45
C GLY A 51 -1.94 -5.71 -12.57
N PRO A 52 -1.95 -6.67 -13.51
CA PRO A 52 -3.08 -7.57 -13.72
C PRO A 52 -3.40 -8.42 -12.49
N SER A 53 -4.60 -9.01 -12.43
CA SER A 53 -4.92 -9.99 -11.39
C SER A 53 -3.94 -11.17 -11.44
N GLY A 54 -3.37 -11.53 -10.28
CA GLY A 54 -2.44 -12.65 -10.17
C GLY A 54 -1.00 -12.39 -10.63
N CYS A 55 -0.60 -11.14 -10.90
CA CYS A 55 0.78 -10.78 -11.22
C CYS A 55 1.76 -10.79 -10.04
N GLY A 56 1.31 -11.11 -8.82
CA GLY A 56 2.18 -11.23 -7.65
C GLY A 56 2.31 -9.96 -6.80
N LYS A 57 1.46 -8.94 -6.97
CA LYS A 57 1.48 -7.71 -6.13
C LYS A 57 1.36 -8.06 -4.63
N SER A 58 0.33 -8.83 -4.26
CA SER A 58 0.15 -9.24 -2.85
C SER A 58 1.28 -10.15 -2.37
N THR A 59 1.87 -10.99 -3.25
CA THR A 59 3.11 -11.73 -2.93
C THR A 59 4.24 -10.76 -2.58
N LEU A 60 4.40 -9.68 -3.35
CA LEU A 60 5.44 -8.67 -3.12
C LEU A 60 5.29 -7.99 -1.73
N LEU A 61 4.06 -7.64 -1.31
CA LEU A 61 3.82 -7.15 0.06
C LEU A 61 4.08 -8.19 1.15
N LYS A 62 3.66 -9.45 0.93
CA LYS A 62 3.90 -10.53 1.89
C LYS A 62 5.39 -10.80 2.09
N LEU A 63 6.17 -10.78 1.01
CA LEU A 63 7.63 -10.93 1.08
C LEU A 63 8.28 -9.74 1.81
N ALA A 64 7.86 -8.52 1.52
CA ALA A 64 8.39 -7.33 2.22
C ALA A 64 8.07 -7.35 3.72
N SER A 65 6.82 -7.68 4.08
CA SER A 65 6.40 -7.80 5.49
C SER A 65 7.00 -9.01 6.22
N GLY A 66 7.52 -10.00 5.50
CA GLY A 66 8.08 -11.22 6.08
C GLY A 66 7.03 -12.28 6.41
N LEU A 67 5.84 -12.19 5.82
CA LEU A 67 4.78 -13.21 5.94
C LEU A 67 5.02 -14.42 5.02
N GLU A 68 5.79 -14.24 3.95
CA GLU A 68 6.27 -15.30 3.07
C GLU A 68 7.78 -15.15 2.88
N GLU A 69 8.48 -16.27 2.68
CA GLU A 69 9.91 -16.29 2.33
C GLU A 69 10.08 -16.25 0.81
N HIS A 70 11.11 -15.56 0.33
CA HIS A 70 11.46 -15.51 -1.09
C HIS A 70 12.36 -16.69 -1.47
N THR A 71 12.36 -17.09 -2.74
CA THR A 71 13.20 -18.21 -3.24
C THR A 71 14.52 -17.75 -3.82
N GLY A 72 14.71 -16.46 -4.06
CA GLY A 72 15.96 -15.87 -4.54
C GLY A 72 16.02 -14.35 -4.33
N GLY A 73 17.21 -13.77 -4.52
CA GLY A 73 17.48 -12.35 -4.28
C GLY A 73 17.54 -11.97 -2.80
N GLU A 74 17.48 -10.67 -2.51
CA GLU A 74 17.51 -10.12 -1.16
C GLU A 74 16.44 -9.04 -0.96
N ILE A 75 15.80 -9.04 0.21
CA ILE A 75 14.86 -8.00 0.63
C ILE A 75 15.42 -7.27 1.85
N ARG A 76 15.53 -5.94 1.76
CA ARG A 76 15.98 -5.09 2.87
C ARG A 76 14.86 -4.14 3.28
N VAL A 77 14.35 -4.31 4.49
CA VAL A 77 13.30 -3.47 5.09
C VAL A 77 13.30 -3.63 6.61
N ASP A 78 13.05 -2.53 7.33
CA ASP A 78 12.84 -2.58 8.77
C ASP A 78 11.41 -3.08 9.08
N ARG A 79 11.31 -4.35 9.49
CA ARG A 79 10.03 -4.98 9.84
C ARG A 79 9.58 -4.69 11.27
N SER A 80 10.43 -4.09 12.11
CA SER A 80 10.10 -3.84 13.52
C SER A 80 8.96 -2.83 13.69
N ASN A 81 8.81 -1.92 12.73
CA ASN A 81 7.77 -0.88 12.75
C ASN A 81 7.04 -0.74 11.40
N LEU A 82 6.52 -1.87 10.92
CA LEU A 82 5.74 -1.98 9.68
C LEU A 82 4.25 -2.15 10.00
N GLY A 83 3.39 -1.43 9.27
CA GLY A 83 1.94 -1.65 9.27
C GLY A 83 1.48 -2.31 7.99
N TYR A 84 0.54 -3.25 8.10
CA TYR A 84 -0.04 -3.96 6.96
C TYR A 84 -1.57 -3.85 6.99
N THR A 85 -2.15 -3.36 5.90
CA THR A 85 -3.59 -3.40 5.66
C THR A 85 -3.87 -4.43 4.57
N PHE A 86 -4.49 -5.54 4.97
CA PHE A 86 -4.85 -6.64 4.08
C PHE A 86 -6.08 -6.33 3.23
N GLN A 87 -6.12 -6.93 2.03
CA GLN A 87 -7.27 -6.91 1.12
C GLN A 87 -8.52 -7.49 1.80
N ASP A 88 -8.35 -8.58 2.57
CA ASP A 88 -9.36 -9.06 3.50
C ASP A 88 -9.22 -8.33 4.84
N ALA A 89 -10.32 -7.72 5.31
CA ALA A 89 -10.30 -6.92 6.53
C ALA A 89 -9.80 -7.65 7.79
N THR A 90 -9.83 -8.99 7.81
CA THR A 90 -9.23 -9.85 8.87
C THR A 90 -9.49 -9.37 10.30
N LEU A 91 -10.69 -8.82 10.54
CA LEU A 91 -11.12 -8.39 11.87
C LEU A 91 -11.43 -9.61 12.73
N LEU A 92 -11.11 -9.55 14.02
CA LEU A 92 -11.49 -10.57 14.99
C LEU A 92 -13.03 -10.58 15.13
N PRO A 93 -13.72 -11.65 14.72
CA PRO A 93 -15.18 -11.64 14.58
C PRO A 93 -15.92 -11.59 15.93
N TRP A 94 -15.24 -11.93 17.02
CA TRP A 94 -15.73 -11.88 18.40
C TRP A 94 -15.40 -10.58 19.14
N ARG A 95 -14.68 -9.62 18.52
CA ARG A 95 -14.43 -8.29 19.08
C ARG A 95 -15.26 -7.25 18.34
N THR A 96 -15.63 -6.15 19.01
CA THR A 96 -16.25 -5.00 18.35
C THR A 96 -15.20 -4.18 17.58
N VAL A 97 -15.60 -3.11 16.88
CA VAL A 97 -14.68 -2.25 16.11
C VAL A 97 -13.57 -1.68 16.99
N LEU A 98 -13.91 -1.08 18.14
CA LEU A 98 -12.91 -0.43 18.99
C LEU A 98 -11.80 -1.39 19.46
N PRO A 99 -12.10 -2.55 20.07
CA PRO A 99 -11.07 -3.53 20.43
C PRO A 99 -10.36 -4.17 19.23
N ASN A 100 -10.96 -4.15 18.03
CA ASN A 100 -10.24 -4.53 16.82
C ASN A 100 -9.16 -3.49 16.48
N VAL A 101 -9.49 -2.21 16.53
CA VAL A 101 -8.54 -1.11 16.26
C VAL A 101 -7.45 -1.03 17.35
N GLU A 102 -7.79 -1.31 18.61
CA GLU A 102 -6.82 -1.37 19.71
C GLU A 102 -5.85 -2.57 19.63
N LEU A 103 -6.17 -3.61 18.85
CA LEU A 103 -5.52 -4.92 18.92
C LEU A 103 -3.99 -4.84 18.83
N LEU A 104 -3.45 -4.11 17.85
CA LEU A 104 -2.01 -4.09 17.63
C LEU A 104 -1.26 -3.33 18.74
N MET A 105 -1.87 -2.26 19.26
CA MET A 105 -1.35 -1.51 20.39
C MET A 105 -1.40 -2.34 21.68
N GLU A 106 -2.48 -3.10 21.88
CA GLU A 106 -2.62 -4.05 23.00
C GLU A 106 -1.52 -5.11 22.97
N LEU A 107 -1.22 -5.69 21.81
CA LEU A 107 -0.13 -6.66 21.65
C LEU A 107 1.26 -6.06 21.90
N ARG A 108 1.44 -4.75 21.64
CA ARG A 108 2.66 -3.99 21.97
C ARG A 108 2.71 -3.50 23.43
N GLY A 109 1.69 -3.80 24.24
CA GLY A 109 1.65 -3.40 25.65
C GLY A 109 1.31 -1.93 25.91
N VAL A 110 0.72 -1.21 24.93
CA VAL A 110 0.29 0.18 25.11
C VAL A 110 -0.81 0.25 26.18
N PRO A 111 -0.73 1.20 27.14
CA PRO A 111 -1.72 1.37 28.21
C PRO A 111 -3.16 1.47 27.69
N PRO A 112 -4.16 0.92 28.41
CA PRO A 112 -5.56 0.91 27.96
C PRO A 112 -6.14 2.29 27.62
N GLU A 113 -5.82 3.31 28.41
CA GLU A 113 -6.34 4.67 28.21
C GLU A 113 -5.76 5.30 26.93
N GLU A 114 -4.45 5.18 26.74
CA GLU A 114 -3.74 5.71 25.58
C GLU A 114 -4.19 5.02 24.28
N ARG A 115 -4.21 3.69 24.26
CA ARG A 115 -4.64 2.95 23.06
C ARG A 115 -6.09 3.22 22.70
N ARG A 116 -6.97 3.42 23.69
CA ARG A 116 -8.39 3.75 23.46
C ARG A 116 -8.53 5.12 22.82
N LYS A 117 -7.78 6.12 23.32
CA LYS A 117 -7.77 7.46 22.73
C LYS A 117 -7.34 7.42 21.25
N ILE A 118 -6.21 6.79 20.97
CA ILE A 118 -5.69 6.64 19.59
C ILE A 118 -6.69 5.90 18.71
N ALA A 119 -7.27 4.80 19.21
CA ALA A 119 -8.23 4.01 18.44
C ALA A 119 -9.49 4.80 18.08
N LEU A 120 -10.01 5.64 18.99
CA LEU A 120 -11.15 6.51 18.70
C LEU A 120 -10.83 7.56 17.62
N GLU A 121 -9.64 8.17 17.67
CA GLU A 121 -9.18 9.10 16.64
C GLU A 121 -9.10 8.42 15.26
N GLN A 122 -8.55 7.19 15.20
CA GLN A 122 -8.47 6.45 13.93
C GLN A 122 -9.85 6.01 13.42
N ILE A 123 -10.77 5.63 14.31
CA ILE A 123 -12.16 5.28 13.96
C ILE A 123 -12.89 6.49 13.38
N GLU A 124 -12.67 7.69 13.93
CA GLU A 124 -13.25 8.92 13.42
C GLU A 124 -12.65 9.30 12.05
N LEU A 125 -11.32 9.21 11.89
CA LEU A 125 -10.63 9.47 10.61
C LEU A 125 -11.20 8.61 9.48
N VAL A 126 -11.44 7.32 9.74
CA VAL A 126 -12.02 6.43 8.72
C VAL A 126 -13.55 6.54 8.60
N GLY A 127 -14.18 7.51 9.26
CA GLY A 127 -15.62 7.76 9.17
C GLY A 127 -16.50 6.67 9.81
N LEU A 128 -16.01 6.02 10.87
CA LEU A 128 -16.73 4.97 11.61
C LEU A 128 -17.18 5.39 13.00
N LYS A 129 -17.19 6.69 13.30
CA LYS A 129 -17.76 7.24 14.53
C LYS A 129 -19.19 6.74 14.74
N GLY A 130 -19.49 6.22 15.94
CA GLY A 130 -20.75 5.58 16.28
C GLY A 130 -20.80 4.06 16.05
N PHE A 131 -19.79 3.47 15.41
CA PHE A 131 -19.70 2.02 15.17
C PHE A 131 -18.74 1.28 16.12
N GLU A 132 -18.18 1.95 17.12
CA GLU A 132 -17.16 1.44 18.05
C GLU A 132 -17.56 0.11 18.70
N ASN A 133 -18.85 -0.01 19.04
CA ASN A 133 -19.43 -1.15 19.75
C ASN A 133 -20.09 -2.18 18.81
N HIS A 134 -19.96 -2.03 17.49
CA HIS A 134 -20.51 -2.99 16.54
C HIS A 134 -19.52 -4.14 16.29
N TYR A 135 -20.05 -5.36 16.16
CA TYR A 135 -19.28 -6.53 15.75
C TYR A 135 -19.09 -6.54 14.22
N PRO A 136 -17.97 -7.10 13.69
CA PRO A 136 -17.70 -7.15 12.25
C PRO A 136 -18.85 -7.72 11.41
N LYS A 137 -19.59 -8.71 11.92
CA LYS A 137 -20.76 -9.28 11.22
C LYS A 137 -21.90 -8.30 10.96
N ARG A 138 -21.94 -7.16 11.66
CA ARG A 138 -22.94 -6.09 11.48
C ARG A 138 -22.44 -4.96 10.57
N LEU A 139 -21.23 -5.06 10.03
CA LEU A 139 -20.60 -4.06 9.19
C LEU A 139 -20.70 -4.46 7.71
N SER A 140 -20.88 -3.49 6.82
CA SER A 140 -20.70 -3.71 5.37
C SER A 140 -19.25 -4.03 5.03
N GLY A 141 -18.98 -4.53 3.81
CA GLY A 141 -17.61 -4.79 3.34
C GLY A 141 -16.70 -3.57 3.47
N GLY A 142 -17.13 -2.42 2.94
CA GLY A 142 -16.38 -1.16 3.06
C GLY A 142 -16.17 -0.70 4.51
N MET A 143 -17.14 -0.91 5.40
CA MET A 143 -16.97 -0.61 6.84
C MET A 143 -15.92 -1.52 7.50
N LYS A 144 -15.88 -2.80 7.14
CA LYS A 144 -14.84 -3.73 7.64
C LYS A 144 -13.45 -3.29 7.17
N MET A 145 -13.33 -2.91 5.90
CA MET A 145 -12.06 -2.41 5.35
C MET A 145 -11.59 -1.14 6.06
N ARG A 146 -12.49 -0.18 6.28
CA ARG A 146 -12.20 1.04 7.04
C ARG A 146 -11.74 0.74 8.47
N ALA A 147 -12.37 -0.21 9.16
CA ALA A 147 -11.92 -0.63 10.48
C ALA A 147 -10.54 -1.33 10.46
N SER A 148 -10.24 -2.12 9.42
CA SER A 148 -8.91 -2.74 9.23
C SER A 148 -7.83 -1.69 8.96
N LEU A 149 -8.16 -0.67 8.17
CA LEU A 149 -7.29 0.48 7.93
C LEU A 149 -7.02 1.23 9.25
N ALA A 150 -8.05 1.58 10.01
CA ALA A 150 -7.90 2.24 11.31
C ALA A 150 -6.99 1.44 12.27
N ARG A 151 -7.13 0.11 12.30
CA ARG A 151 -6.27 -0.79 13.08
C ARG A 151 -4.79 -0.68 12.68
N SER A 152 -4.51 -0.60 11.38
CA SER A 152 -3.14 -0.45 10.86
C SER A 152 -2.58 0.96 11.18
N LEU A 153 -3.38 2.01 10.97
CA LEU A 153 -3.00 3.39 11.22
C LEU A 153 -2.70 3.67 12.70
N ALA A 154 -3.36 2.98 13.62
CA ALA A 154 -3.20 3.18 15.06
C ALA A 154 -1.79 2.92 15.58
N LEU A 155 -0.98 2.12 14.88
CA LEU A 155 0.42 1.87 15.25
C LEU A 155 1.39 2.99 14.86
N ASN A 156 0.97 3.93 14.01
CA ASN A 156 1.84 4.94 13.41
C ASN A 156 3.22 4.39 12.92
N PRO A 157 3.24 3.34 12.09
CA PRO A 157 4.47 2.73 11.58
C PRO A 157 5.23 3.66 10.63
N ALA A 158 6.54 3.40 10.51
CA ALA A 158 7.40 4.13 9.59
C ALA A 158 7.20 3.69 8.12
N VAL A 159 6.77 2.44 7.92
CA VAL A 159 6.47 1.86 6.60
C VAL A 159 5.07 1.26 6.64
N PHE A 160 4.21 1.69 5.73
CA PHE A 160 2.88 1.12 5.52
C PHE A 160 2.84 0.30 4.23
N MET A 161 2.16 -0.84 4.33
CA MET A 161 1.82 -1.72 3.22
C MET A 161 0.31 -1.77 3.11
N PHE A 162 -0.21 -1.35 1.97
CA PHE A 162 -1.64 -1.30 1.70
C PHE A 162 -1.97 -2.25 0.55
N ASP A 163 -2.71 -3.32 0.83
CA ASP A 163 -3.14 -4.32 -0.14
C ASP A 163 -4.61 -4.08 -0.51
N GLU A 164 -4.85 -3.30 -1.57
CA GLU A 164 -6.20 -2.89 -2.02
C GLU A 164 -7.12 -2.39 -0.89
N PRO A 165 -6.66 -1.46 -0.02
CA PRO A 165 -7.38 -1.08 1.19
C PRO A 165 -8.75 -0.44 0.90
N PHE A 166 -8.97 0.02 -0.33
CA PHE A 166 -10.14 0.77 -0.74
C PHE A 166 -11.04 0.08 -1.78
N GLY A 167 -10.71 -1.16 -2.19
CA GLY A 167 -11.41 -1.85 -3.28
C GLY A 167 -12.90 -2.12 -3.01
N ALA A 168 -13.31 -2.18 -1.74
CA ALA A 168 -14.70 -2.43 -1.34
C ALA A 168 -15.54 -1.16 -1.06
N LEU A 169 -15.01 0.03 -1.39
CA LEU A 169 -15.65 1.32 -1.13
C LEU A 169 -16.29 1.89 -2.39
N ASP A 170 -17.36 2.66 -2.20
CA ASP A 170 -17.91 3.55 -3.23
C ASP A 170 -16.94 4.70 -3.53
N GLU A 171 -17.11 5.33 -4.70
CA GLU A 171 -16.19 6.35 -5.22
C GLU A 171 -15.99 7.52 -4.26
N ILE A 172 -17.07 8.12 -3.76
CA ILE A 172 -17.01 9.31 -2.91
C ILE A 172 -16.31 9.00 -1.58
N THR A 173 -16.64 7.86 -0.97
CA THR A 173 -15.99 7.44 0.27
C THR A 173 -14.50 7.12 0.04
N ARG A 174 -14.16 6.53 -1.11
CA ARG A 174 -12.77 6.27 -1.51
C ARG A 174 -11.98 7.57 -1.67
N GLU A 175 -12.49 8.52 -2.44
CA GLU A 175 -11.84 9.82 -2.67
C GLU A 175 -11.56 10.54 -1.35
N ARG A 176 -12.56 10.61 -0.46
CA ARG A 176 -12.38 11.20 0.86
C ARG A 176 -11.28 10.50 1.66
N LEU A 177 -11.23 9.17 1.66
CA LEU A 177 -10.19 8.43 2.40
C LEU A 177 -8.81 8.55 1.76
N ASN A 178 -8.73 8.70 0.44
CA ASN A 178 -7.49 9.03 -0.23
C ASN A 178 -6.96 10.38 0.31
N ASP A 179 -7.82 11.40 0.39
CA ASP A 179 -7.42 12.72 0.87
C ASP A 179 -6.98 12.69 2.34
N GLU A 180 -7.72 12.00 3.21
CA GLU A 180 -7.36 11.81 4.62
C GLU A 180 -6.05 11.04 4.78
N LEU A 181 -5.81 10.01 3.96
CA LEU A 181 -4.58 9.23 4.01
C LEU A 181 -3.38 10.04 3.51
N ILE A 182 -3.55 10.88 2.48
CA ILE A 182 -2.52 11.83 2.04
C ILE A 182 -2.23 12.85 3.14
N ALA A 183 -3.24 13.40 3.79
CA ALA A 183 -3.04 14.33 4.91
C ALA A 183 -2.27 13.67 6.07
N LEU A 184 -2.59 12.42 6.39
CA LEU A 184 -1.87 11.63 7.39
C LEU A 184 -0.41 11.36 6.97
N TYR A 185 -0.19 11.00 5.71
CA TYR A 185 1.12 10.80 5.12
C TYR A 185 1.99 12.04 5.25
N LEU A 186 1.46 13.21 4.89
CA LEU A 186 2.21 14.47 4.99
C LEU A 186 2.48 14.88 6.43
N ARG A 187 1.54 14.61 7.34
CA ARG A 187 1.70 14.93 8.76
C ARG A 187 2.74 14.03 9.43
N ASN A 188 2.74 12.74 9.11
CA ASN A 188 3.53 11.74 9.84
C ASN A 188 4.83 11.36 9.11
N GLY A 189 4.97 11.69 7.83
CA GLY A 189 6.18 11.42 7.04
C GLY A 189 6.48 9.94 6.84
N PHE A 190 5.46 9.07 6.88
CA PHE A 190 5.65 7.63 6.70
C PHE A 190 5.95 7.28 5.25
N THR A 191 6.52 6.09 5.03
CA THR A 191 6.70 5.53 3.68
C THR A 191 5.52 4.63 3.32
N GLY A 192 4.92 4.80 2.16
CA GLY A 192 3.77 4.02 1.70
C GLY A 192 4.12 3.12 0.54
N MET A 193 3.77 1.84 0.63
CA MET A 193 3.68 0.94 -0.51
C MET A 193 2.23 0.52 -0.71
N PHE A 194 1.64 0.91 -1.84
CA PHE A 194 0.20 0.89 -2.06
C PHE A 194 -0.17 0.06 -3.29
N ILE A 195 -0.91 -1.02 -3.09
CA ILE A 195 -1.45 -1.83 -4.17
C ILE A 195 -2.89 -1.42 -4.43
N THR A 196 -3.18 -1.19 -5.70
CA THR A 196 -4.54 -0.97 -6.18
C THR A 196 -4.71 -1.52 -7.58
N HIS A 197 -5.97 -1.77 -7.95
CA HIS A 197 -6.39 -2.01 -9.33
C HIS A 197 -6.89 -0.72 -10.01
N SER A 198 -7.02 0.39 -9.28
CA SER A 198 -7.46 1.69 -9.80
C SER A 198 -6.27 2.56 -10.21
N ILE A 199 -6.13 2.82 -11.51
CA ILE A 199 -5.07 3.69 -12.04
C ILE A 199 -5.22 5.13 -11.56
N PRO A 200 -6.42 5.77 -11.61
CA PRO A 200 -6.60 7.12 -11.08
C PRO A 200 -6.19 7.21 -9.60
N GLU A 201 -6.55 6.21 -8.80
CA GLU A 201 -6.14 6.15 -7.39
C GLU A 201 -4.61 6.03 -7.25
N ALA A 202 -3.99 5.14 -8.05
CA ALA A 202 -2.54 4.96 -8.02
C ALA A 202 -1.80 6.25 -8.32
N VAL A 203 -2.24 6.98 -9.35
CA VAL A 203 -1.67 8.28 -9.77
C VAL A 203 -1.96 9.35 -8.72
N TYR A 204 -3.17 9.38 -8.12
CA TYR A 204 -3.56 10.38 -7.12
C TYR A 204 -2.92 10.17 -5.74
N MET A 205 -2.54 8.95 -5.36
CA MET A 205 -1.93 8.69 -4.05
C MET A 205 -0.42 8.86 -4.04
N SER A 206 0.26 8.56 -5.15
CA SER A 206 1.68 8.23 -5.12
C SER A 206 2.60 9.22 -5.84
N SER A 207 3.84 9.31 -5.38
CA SER A 207 4.94 10.00 -6.07
C SER A 207 5.49 9.17 -7.23
N ARG A 208 5.35 7.83 -7.16
CA ARG A 208 5.72 6.90 -8.23
C ARG A 208 4.67 5.80 -8.42
N VAL A 209 4.46 5.37 -9.67
CA VAL A 209 3.59 4.24 -10.02
C VAL A 209 4.40 3.18 -10.75
N ILE A 210 4.49 2.00 -10.14
CA ILE A 210 5.18 0.83 -10.68
C ILE A 210 4.17 -0.06 -11.39
N VAL A 211 4.46 -0.47 -12.62
CA VAL A 211 3.63 -1.42 -13.38
C VAL A 211 4.28 -2.79 -13.40
N MET A 212 3.51 -3.81 -13.02
CA MET A 212 3.94 -5.21 -13.06
C MET A 212 3.37 -5.96 -14.27
N SER A 213 4.18 -6.83 -14.88
CA SER A 213 3.78 -7.77 -15.93
C SER A 213 2.78 -8.81 -15.44
N ARG A 214 2.09 -9.50 -16.36
CA ARG A 214 1.41 -10.76 -16.03
C ARG A 214 2.40 -11.80 -15.48
N ARG A 215 1.89 -12.79 -14.75
CA ARG A 215 2.69 -13.88 -14.15
C ARG A 215 3.62 -14.53 -15.20
N PRO A 216 4.92 -14.70 -14.89
CA PRO A 216 5.60 -14.35 -13.64
C PRO A 216 5.76 -12.84 -13.46
N GLY A 217 5.49 -12.34 -12.25
CA GLY A 217 5.50 -10.91 -11.96
C GLY A 217 6.90 -10.30 -12.07
N ARG A 218 7.05 -9.34 -12.97
CA ARG A 218 8.24 -8.50 -13.17
C ARG A 218 7.83 -7.04 -13.16
N ILE A 219 8.76 -6.14 -12.82
CA ILE A 219 8.54 -4.70 -13.02
C ILE A 219 8.86 -4.37 -14.48
N ILE A 220 7.92 -3.72 -15.16
CA ILE A 220 8.05 -3.37 -16.59
C ILE A 220 8.05 -1.86 -16.83
N ALA A 221 7.56 -1.06 -15.87
CA ALA A 221 7.59 0.38 -15.94
C ALA A 221 7.58 1.01 -14.54
N ASP A 222 8.16 2.21 -14.46
CA ASP A 222 8.26 3.04 -13.26
C ASP A 222 7.98 4.48 -13.68
N PHE A 223 6.83 5.00 -13.27
CA PHE A 223 6.36 6.34 -13.63
C PHE A 223 6.55 7.29 -12.46
N ASP A 224 7.34 8.34 -12.66
CA ASP A 224 7.33 9.50 -11.76
C ASP A 224 6.01 10.26 -11.93
N ILE A 225 5.38 10.63 -10.81
CA ILE A 225 4.13 11.39 -10.79
C ILE A 225 4.44 12.86 -10.49
N PRO A 226 4.35 13.76 -11.48
CA PRO A 226 4.79 15.15 -11.38
C PRO A 226 3.78 16.06 -10.66
N PHE A 227 3.04 15.52 -9.69
CA PHE A 227 2.08 16.26 -8.88
C PHE A 227 2.59 16.37 -7.45
N ALA A 228 2.95 17.60 -7.08
CA ALA A 228 3.38 17.92 -5.72
C ALA A 228 2.27 17.65 -4.70
N TYR A 229 2.69 17.34 -3.47
CA TYR A 229 1.80 17.34 -2.32
C TYR A 229 1.74 18.75 -1.70
N PRO A 230 0.62 19.14 -1.06
CA PRO A 230 -0.64 18.40 -0.93
C PRO A 230 -1.43 18.37 -2.23
N ARG A 231 -2.12 17.25 -2.49
CA ARG A 231 -2.97 17.08 -3.66
C ARG A 231 -4.36 17.60 -3.34
N GLN A 232 -4.85 18.49 -4.21
CA GLN A 232 -6.20 19.03 -4.11
C GLN A 232 -7.16 18.12 -4.88
N PRO A 233 -8.42 17.96 -4.42
CA PRO A 233 -9.38 17.07 -5.08
C PRO A 233 -9.59 17.38 -6.57
N GLU A 234 -9.49 18.65 -6.95
CA GLU A 234 -9.66 19.13 -8.33
C GLU A 234 -8.64 18.55 -9.30
N LEU A 235 -7.47 18.08 -8.80
CA LEU A 235 -6.45 17.42 -9.61
C LEU A 235 -7.00 16.22 -10.40
N ARG A 236 -8.02 15.52 -9.87
CA ARG A 236 -8.66 14.38 -10.54
C ARG A 236 -9.29 14.76 -11.89
N TYR A 237 -9.60 16.03 -12.08
CA TYR A 237 -10.20 16.57 -13.31
C TYR A 237 -9.19 17.32 -14.18
N ASP A 238 -7.92 17.38 -13.79
CA ASP A 238 -6.88 18.04 -14.56
C ASP A 238 -6.57 17.24 -15.84
N PRO A 239 -6.46 17.89 -17.02
CA PRO A 239 -6.09 17.21 -18.25
C PRO A 239 -4.75 16.46 -18.17
N GLU A 240 -3.77 17.00 -17.45
CA GLU A 240 -2.45 16.39 -17.28
C GLU A 240 -2.53 15.13 -16.41
N PHE A 241 -3.39 15.13 -15.39
CA PHE A 241 -3.68 13.95 -14.59
C PHE A 241 -4.25 12.82 -15.47
N SER A 242 -5.22 13.16 -16.32
CA SER A 242 -5.81 12.21 -17.27
C SER A 242 -4.78 11.67 -18.27
N ARG A 243 -3.85 12.52 -18.72
CA ARG A 243 -2.75 12.12 -19.61
C ARG A 243 -1.86 11.07 -18.95
N ILE A 244 -1.37 11.32 -17.73
CA ILE A 244 -0.49 10.40 -17.00
C ILE A 244 -1.21 9.10 -16.65
N ALA A 245 -2.46 9.17 -16.18
CA ALA A 245 -3.27 7.97 -15.96
C ALA A 245 -3.47 7.16 -17.26
N GLY A 246 -3.61 7.84 -18.40
CA GLY A 246 -3.64 7.22 -19.72
C GLY A 246 -2.35 6.48 -20.06
N GLU A 247 -1.18 7.06 -19.79
CA GLU A 247 0.13 6.44 -20.03
C GLU A 247 0.34 5.19 -19.19
N VAL A 248 0.01 5.26 -17.90
CA VAL A 248 0.02 4.10 -16.99
C VAL A 248 -0.94 3.01 -17.50
N SER A 249 -2.12 3.39 -18.00
CA SER A 249 -3.11 2.46 -18.56
C SER A 249 -2.65 1.78 -19.84
N VAL A 250 -1.93 2.48 -20.71
CA VAL A 250 -1.30 1.88 -21.90
C VAL A 250 -0.22 0.88 -21.49
N ALA A 251 0.67 1.25 -20.57
CA ALA A 251 1.70 0.34 -20.07
C ALA A 251 1.10 -0.91 -19.41
N LEU A 252 0.03 -0.76 -18.62
CA LEU A 252 -0.69 -1.88 -18.01
C LEU A 252 -1.34 -2.80 -19.06
N ARG A 253 -1.85 -2.25 -20.17
CA ARG A 253 -2.42 -3.07 -21.25
C ARG A 253 -1.36 -3.90 -21.96
N HIS A 254 -0.21 -3.31 -22.29
CA HIS A 254 0.90 -4.07 -22.86
C HIS A 254 1.35 -5.20 -21.90
N ALA A 255 1.35 -4.92 -20.58
CA ALA A 255 1.63 -5.92 -19.54
C ALA A 255 0.71 -7.15 -19.53
N ILE A 256 -0.49 -7.05 -20.12
CA ILE A 256 -1.50 -8.12 -20.19
C ILE A 256 -1.35 -8.93 -21.48
N GLU A 257 -0.91 -8.27 -22.55
CA GLU A 257 -0.79 -8.82 -23.90
C GLU A 257 0.52 -9.60 -24.11
N ASP A 258 1.59 -9.20 -23.42
CA ASP A 258 2.88 -9.90 -23.33
C ASP A 258 2.88 -11.08 -22.32
#